data_AF-A0ABD3Q327-F1
#
_entry.id   AF-A0ABD3Q327-F1
#
_cell.length_a   1.000
_cell.length_b   1.000
_cell.length_c   1.000
_cell.angle_alpha   90.00
_cell.angle_beta   90.00
_cell.angle_gamma   90.00
#
_symmetry.space_group_name_H-M   'P 1'
#
loop_
_entity.id
_entity.type
_entity.pdbx_description
1 polymer ?
#
loop_
_entity_poly.entity_id
_entity_poly.type
_entity_poly.pdbx_seq_one_letter_code
_entity_poly.pdbx_strand_id
1 'polypeptide(L)'
;MHSPQKNSLTPPPTTTNNMRHKILVLHGNRQTGDLLLHRMDKLHKAIRREFQWEMVAPDAPHVWSSHDIIDDDDDNNPHGGHATSKEEEK
;
A
#
# COMPACT_ATOMS: atom_id res chain seq x y z
N MET A 1 -23.38 -43.15 52.26
CA MET A 1 -23.19 -41.71 51.94
C MET A 1 -22.62 -41.64 50.53
N HIS A 2 -23.45 -41.37 49.52
CA HIS A 2 -23.00 -41.22 48.13
C HIS A 2 -23.40 -39.83 47.65
N SER A 3 -22.42 -38.96 47.43
CA SER A 3 -22.60 -37.63 46.87
C SER A 3 -22.70 -37.70 45.35
N PRO A 4 -23.64 -36.99 44.69
CA PRO A 4 -23.71 -36.97 43.24
C PRO A 4 -22.65 -36.01 42.66
N GLN A 5 -21.79 -36.54 41.78
CA GLN A 5 -20.88 -35.72 40.97
C GLN A 5 -21.69 -34.91 39.96
N LYS A 6 -21.65 -33.59 40.09
CA LYS A 6 -22.24 -32.64 39.14
C LYS A 6 -21.27 -32.47 37.97
N ASN A 7 -21.51 -33.18 36.88
CA ASN A 7 -20.85 -32.92 35.60
C ASN A 7 -21.36 -31.56 35.08
N SER A 8 -20.57 -30.51 35.28
CA SER A 8 -20.82 -29.20 34.67
C SER A 8 -20.57 -29.29 33.18
N LEU A 9 -21.64 -29.44 32.38
CA LEU A 9 -21.60 -29.20 30.95
C LEU A 9 -21.35 -27.69 30.73
N THR A 10 -20.09 -27.29 30.64
CA THR A 10 -19.75 -26.03 29.98
C THR A 10 -19.98 -26.24 28.47
N PRO A 11 -20.80 -25.41 27.80
CA PRO A 11 -20.87 -25.48 26.34
C PRO A 11 -19.48 -25.21 25.75
N PRO A 12 -19.11 -25.87 24.65
CA PRO A 12 -17.84 -25.59 23.98
C PRO A 12 -17.78 -24.10 23.60
N PRO A 13 -16.59 -23.48 23.62
CA PRO A 13 -16.45 -22.12 23.13
C PRO A 13 -16.98 -22.09 21.70
N THR A 14 -18.07 -21.36 21.48
CA THR A 14 -18.55 -21.05 20.14
C THR A 14 -17.45 -20.26 19.48
N THR A 15 -16.69 -20.93 18.61
CA THR A 15 -15.77 -20.30 17.67
C THR A 15 -16.63 -19.46 16.73
N THR A 16 -17.00 -18.26 17.19
CA THR A 16 -17.56 -17.23 16.35
C THR A 16 -16.49 -16.97 15.30
N ASN A 17 -16.73 -17.52 14.13
CA ASN A 17 -15.91 -17.37 12.96
C ASN A 17 -15.95 -15.88 12.61
N ASN A 18 -15.09 -15.11 13.25
CA ASN A 18 -15.07 -13.65 13.23
C ASN A 18 -14.38 -13.23 11.93
N MET A 19 -14.90 -13.73 10.80
CA MET A 19 -14.42 -13.43 9.46
C MET A 19 -14.72 -11.97 9.17
N ARG A 20 -13.84 -11.09 9.65
CA ARG A 20 -13.85 -9.69 9.26
C ARG A 20 -13.63 -9.63 7.76
N HIS A 21 -14.62 -9.14 7.04
CA HIS A 21 -14.51 -8.95 5.59
C HIS A 21 -13.38 -7.97 5.29
N LYS A 22 -12.66 -8.23 4.21
CA LYS A 22 -11.52 -7.42 3.78
C LYS A 22 -11.73 -6.89 2.37
N ILE A 23 -11.28 -5.66 2.13
CA ILE A 23 -11.23 -5.03 0.82
C ILE A 23 -9.77 -4.99 0.38
N LEU A 24 -9.46 -5.60 -0.76
CA LEU A 24 -8.17 -5.45 -1.41
C LEU A 24 -8.16 -4.14 -2.22
N VAL A 25 -7.14 -3.31 -1.99
CA VAL A 25 -6.94 -2.06 -2.71
C VAL A 25 -5.59 -2.11 -3.43
N LEU A 26 -5.56 -1.79 -4.71
CA LEU A 26 -4.36 -1.82 -5.55
C LEU A 26 -3.89 -0.40 -5.86
N HIS A 27 -2.61 -0.11 -5.62
CA HIS A 27 -2.03 1.20 -5.86
C HIS A 27 -1.63 1.41 -7.33
N GLY A 28 -1.47 2.67 -7.72
CA GLY A 28 -1.00 3.03 -9.06
C GLY A 28 0.51 2.86 -9.24
N ASN A 29 1.00 3.17 -10.43
CA ASN A 29 2.44 3.13 -10.74
C ASN A 29 3.26 4.01 -9.78
N ARG A 30 4.44 3.55 -9.37
CA ARG A 30 5.37 4.24 -8.45
C ARG A 30 4.76 4.64 -7.10
N GLN A 31 3.74 3.93 -6.63
CA GLN A 31 3.14 4.11 -5.30
C GLN A 31 3.41 2.89 -4.42
N THR A 32 3.17 3.05 -3.13
CA THR A 32 3.16 1.97 -2.15
C THR A 32 1.74 1.78 -1.60
N GLY A 33 1.46 0.61 -1.03
CA GLY A 33 0.22 0.32 -0.33
C GLY A 33 -0.04 1.31 0.81
N ASP A 34 1.00 1.62 1.59
CA ASP A 34 0.92 2.58 2.70
C ASP A 34 0.54 4.00 2.22
N LEU A 35 1.15 4.47 1.12
CA LEU A 35 0.84 5.78 0.56
C LEU A 35 -0.62 5.86 0.11
N LEU A 36 -1.14 4.79 -0.50
CA LEU A 36 -2.53 4.70 -0.91
C LEU A 36 -3.48 4.69 0.30
N LEU A 37 -3.20 3.86 1.30
CA LEU A 37 -4.01 3.77 2.52
C LEU A 37 -4.06 5.10 3.26
N HIS A 38 -2.95 5.83 3.31
CA HIS A 38 -2.91 7.17 3.90
C HIS A 38 -3.83 8.15 3.16
N ARG A 39 -3.80 8.16 1.83
CA ARG A 39 -4.71 9.00 1.02
C ARG A 39 -6.18 8.61 1.19
N MET A 40 -6.46 7.35 1.45
CA MET A 40 -7.81 6.80 1.65
C MET A 40 -8.26 6.79 3.12
N ASP A 41 -7.52 7.38 4.05
CA ASP A 41 -7.79 7.28 5.50
C ASP A 41 -9.24 7.65 5.89
N LYS A 42 -9.79 8.71 5.30
CA LYS A 42 -11.19 9.11 5.53
C LYS A 42 -12.19 8.04 5.11
N LEU A 43 -11.97 7.43 3.94
CA LEU A 43 -12.82 6.37 3.40
C LEU A 43 -12.64 5.07 4.18
N HIS A 44 -11.40 4.72 4.56
CA HIS A 44 -11.10 3.58 5.40
C HIS A 44 -11.81 3.68 6.75
N LYS A 45 -11.78 4.84 7.40
CA LYS A 45 -12.52 5.11 8.64
C LYS A 45 -14.03 4.99 8.46
N ALA A 46 -14.58 5.50 7.36
CA ALA A 46 -16.01 5.39 7.08
C ALA A 46 -16.44 3.94 6.91
N ILE A 47 -15.71 3.18 6.07
CA ILE A 47 -16.00 1.76 5.80
C ILE A 47 -15.84 0.90 7.05
N ARG A 48 -14.79 1.14 7.85
CA ARG A 48 -14.57 0.42 9.10
C ARG A 48 -15.67 0.69 10.12
N ARG A 49 -16.20 1.92 10.18
CA ARG A 49 -17.30 2.29 11.08
C ARG A 49 -18.62 1.68 10.65
N GLU A 50 -18.93 1.68 9.37
CA GLU A 50 -20.24 1.29 8.84
C GLU A 50 -20.35 -0.22 8.62
N PHE A 51 -19.33 -0.84 8.04
CA PHE A 51 -19.37 -2.24 7.63
C PHE A 51 -18.47 -3.15 8.48
N GLN A 52 -17.61 -2.57 9.33
CA GLN A 52 -16.57 -3.31 10.05
C GLN A 52 -15.59 -4.05 9.12
N TRP A 53 -15.44 -3.56 7.89
CA TRP A 53 -14.52 -4.10 6.90
C TRP A 53 -13.13 -3.48 7.05
N GLU A 54 -12.10 -4.27 6.77
CA GLU A 54 -10.70 -3.84 6.79
C GLU A 54 -10.20 -3.62 5.37
N MET A 55 -9.51 -2.52 5.10
CA MET A 55 -8.79 -2.33 3.83
C MET A 55 -7.37 -2.86 3.93
N VAL A 56 -6.93 -3.56 2.90
CA VAL A 56 -5.57 -4.07 2.76
C VAL A 56 -5.01 -3.58 1.43
N ALA A 57 -3.88 -2.89 1.46
CA ALA A 57 -3.14 -2.48 0.27
C ALA A 57 -1.72 -3.05 0.36
N PRO A 58 -1.44 -4.18 -0.29
CA PRO A 58 -0.07 -4.71 -0.36
C PRO A 58 0.77 -3.87 -1.33
N ASP A 59 2.08 -3.84 -1.09
CA ASP A 59 3.02 -3.30 -2.07
C ASP A 59 3.13 -4.22 -3.28
N ALA A 60 3.18 -3.62 -4.47
CA ALA A 60 3.47 -4.35 -5.69
C ALA A 60 4.88 -4.97 -5.60
N PRO A 61 5.09 -6.18 -6.15
CA PRO A 61 6.41 -6.77 -6.21
C PRO A 61 7.35 -5.84 -7.00
N HIS A 62 8.57 -5.66 -6.50
CA HIS A 62 9.61 -4.95 -7.25
C HIS A 62 9.89 -5.74 -8.53
N VAL A 63 9.47 -5.19 -9.67
CA VAL A 63 9.92 -5.67 -10.96
C VAL A 63 11.33 -5.12 -11.11
N TRP A 64 12.35 -5.93 -10.79
CA TRP A 64 13.69 -5.66 -11.30
C TRP A 64 13.62 -5.84 -12.81
N SER A 65 13.30 -4.75 -13.50
CA SER A 65 13.60 -4.64 -14.92
C SER A 65 15.12 -4.55 -15.01
N SER A 66 15.75 -5.59 -15.55
CA SER A 66 17.18 -5.56 -15.92
C SER A 66 17.52 -4.48 -16.97
N HIS A 67 16.59 -3.58 -17.26
CA HIS A 67 16.69 -2.46 -18.20
C HIS A 67 16.64 -1.09 -17.52
N ASP A 68 16.50 -1.01 -16.19
CA ASP A 68 16.57 0.26 -15.45
C ASP A 68 18.00 0.62 -14.99
N ILE A 69 18.99 -0.23 -15.31
CA ILE A 69 20.41 0.12 -15.26
C ILE A 69 20.76 0.62 -16.67
N ILE A 70 20.33 1.84 -16.99
CA ILE A 70 21.06 2.61 -17.99
C ILE A 70 22.20 3.20 -17.18
N ASP A 71 23.39 2.62 -17.38
CA ASP A 71 24.64 3.14 -16.87
C ASP A 71 24.69 4.65 -17.13
N ASP A 72 24.79 5.40 -16.04
CA ASP A 72 25.21 6.80 -16.01
C ASP A 72 26.74 6.83 -16.28
N ASP A 73 27.16 6.22 -17.40
CA ASP A 73 28.54 6.26 -17.88
C ASP A 73 28.72 7.57 -18.66
N ASP A 74 28.99 8.60 -17.86
CA ASP A 74 29.96 9.68 -18.09
C ASP A 74 30.76 9.59 -19.41
N ASP A 75 30.41 10.42 -20.38
CA ASP A 75 31.32 10.80 -21.46
C ASP A 75 31.22 12.32 -21.73
N ASN A 76 32.08 13.06 -21.04
CA ASN A 76 32.86 14.19 -21.56
C ASN A 76 32.28 14.94 -22.79
N ASN A 77 31.65 16.09 -22.56
CA ASN A 77 31.70 17.16 -23.55
C ASN A 77 32.05 18.51 -22.89
N PRO A 78 33.35 18.83 -22.74
CA PRO A 78 33.78 20.19 -22.50
C PRO A 78 33.90 20.93 -23.85
N HIS A 79 33.40 22.17 -23.88
CA HIS A 79 33.63 23.25 -24.87
C HIS A 79 32.58 23.54 -25.94
N GLY A 80 32.12 24.80 -25.88
CA GLY A 80 31.80 25.64 -27.03
C GLY A 80 30.31 25.95 -27.14
N GLY A 81 29.82 27.17 -26.99
CA GLY A 81 30.48 28.46 -26.87
C GLY A 81 29.41 29.52 -26.65
N HIS A 82 29.84 30.56 -25.96
CA HIS A 82 29.19 31.85 -25.80
C HIS A 82 28.82 32.46 -27.16
N ALA A 83 27.55 32.85 -27.36
CA ALA A 83 27.18 33.90 -28.30
C ALA A 83 25.87 34.56 -27.86
N THR A 84 26.02 35.69 -27.18
CA THR A 84 24.99 36.73 -27.07
C THR A 84 24.75 37.35 -28.44
N SER A 85 23.51 37.39 -28.91
CA SER A 85 23.07 38.40 -29.89
C SER A 85 21.73 38.97 -29.49
N LYS A 86 21.78 40.23 -29.04
CA LYS A 86 20.69 41.20 -29.18
C LYS A 86 20.42 41.44 -30.67
N GLU A 87 19.17 41.70 -31.01
CA GLU A 87 18.65 42.52 -32.12
C GLU A 87 17.11 42.37 -32.00
N GLU A 88 16.32 43.33 -31.53
CA GLU A 88 15.99 44.67 -32.05
C GLU A 88 15.24 44.66 -33.39
N GLU A 89 14.18 45.49 -33.46
CA GLU A 89 13.28 45.81 -34.59
C GLU A 89 12.24 44.73 -34.98
N LYS A 90 10.95 45.01 -35.15
CA LYS A 90 10.23 46.27 -35.41
C LYS A 90 8.74 46.12 -35.11
#